data_AF-A0A9P6S0Z3-F1
#
_entry.id   AF-A0A9P6S0Z3-F1
#
_cell.length_a   1.000
_cell.length_b   1.000
_cell.length_c   1.000
_cell.angle_alpha   90.00
_cell.angle_beta   90.00
_cell.angle_gamma   90.00
#
_symmetry.space_group_name_H-M   'P 1'
#
loop_
_entity.id
_entity.type
_entity.pdbx_description
1 polymer ?
#
loop_
_entity_poly.entity_id
_entity_poly.type
_entity_poly.pdbx_seq_one_letter_code
_entity_poly.pdbx_strand_id
1 'polypeptide(L)'
;MDTPIKSQKHTFSGYLEEVKTLEEHEIAWRQVLYKITTAPTRSGCDPEPIVISYDNPAARLALYQARRDIVQLYVKMHQILIGIKASNEPSSSVMVYDQRRSLINACSRRIRRLEEEHEAYVKGQYSEETIIMEERKVANMEAIGWIDHLIGLYRGIHHDLLDC
;
A
#
# COMPACT_ATOMS: atom_id res chain seq x y z
N MET A 1 19.61 20.14 -15.57
CA MET A 1 19.91 19.27 -16.72
C MET A 1 18.91 18.14 -16.68
N ASP A 2 18.04 18.03 -17.68
CA ASP A 2 17.01 17.00 -17.72
C ASP A 2 17.63 15.63 -17.98
N THR A 3 17.33 14.66 -17.13
CA THR A 3 17.82 13.28 -17.27
C THR A 3 17.26 12.68 -18.56
N PRO A 4 18.07 12.00 -19.40
CA PRO A 4 17.57 11.42 -20.65
C PRO A 4 16.41 10.43 -20.40
N ILE A 5 15.37 10.47 -21.25
CA ILE A 5 14.17 9.61 -21.13
C ILE A 5 14.52 8.11 -21.07
N LYS A 6 15.56 7.67 -21.78
CA LYS A 6 16.06 6.28 -21.71
C LYS A 6 16.51 5.90 -20.29
N SER A 7 17.19 6.81 -19.60
CA SER A 7 17.63 6.62 -18.22
C SER A 7 16.43 6.62 -17.27
N GLN A 8 15.46 7.52 -17.47
CA GLN A 8 14.22 7.56 -16.68
C GLN A 8 13.39 6.26 -16.81
N LYS A 9 13.28 5.70 -18.02
CA LYS A 9 12.62 4.40 -18.26
C LYS A 9 13.32 3.25 -17.54
N HIS A 10 14.65 3.22 -17.55
CA HIS A 10 15.42 2.19 -16.84
C HIS A 10 15.23 2.32 -15.32
N THR A 11 15.28 3.54 -14.78
CA THR A 11 15.00 3.82 -13.36
C THR A 11 13.58 3.41 -12.97
N PHE A 12 12.58 3.70 -13.81
CA PHE A 12 11.20 3.28 -13.57
C PHE A 12 11.05 1.76 -13.51
N SER A 13 11.70 1.04 -14.43
CA SER A 13 11.71 -0.43 -14.43
C SER A 13 12.36 -1.00 -13.16
N GLY A 14 13.46 -0.40 -12.70
CA GLY A 14 14.11 -0.78 -11.44
C GLY A 14 13.19 -0.62 -10.23
N TYR A 15 12.45 0.50 -10.15
CA TYR A 15 11.47 0.68 -9.08
C TYR A 15 10.30 -0.30 -9.13
N LEU A 16 9.85 -0.72 -10.32
CA LEU A 16 8.82 -1.75 -10.43
C LEU A 16 9.30 -3.11 -9.91
N GLU A 17 10.55 -3.48 -10.15
CA GLU A 17 11.14 -4.71 -9.62
C GLU A 17 11.27 -4.64 -8.10
N GLU A 18 11.77 -3.53 -7.57
CA GLU A 18 11.90 -3.30 -6.13
C GLU A 18 10.53 -3.33 -5.41
N VAL A 19 9.50 -2.75 -6.02
CA VAL A 19 8.12 -2.86 -5.52
C VAL A 19 7.72 -4.33 -5.40
N LYS A 20 7.92 -5.16 -6.43
CA LYS A 20 7.52 -6.58 -6.37
C LYS A 20 8.18 -7.32 -5.21
N THR A 21 9.48 -7.09 -4.98
CA THR A 21 10.19 -7.67 -3.83
C THR A 21 9.61 -7.20 -2.50
N LEU A 22 9.28 -5.92 -2.38
CA LEU A 22 8.63 -5.39 -1.17
C LEU A 22 7.20 -5.92 -1.00
N GLU A 23 6.47 -6.19 -2.07
CA GLU A 23 5.15 -6.82 -2.02
C GLU A 23 5.24 -8.26 -1.50
N GLU A 24 6.27 -9.02 -1.87
CA GLU A 24 6.54 -10.35 -1.32
C GLU A 24 6.83 -10.28 0.18
N HIS A 25 7.65 -9.32 0.62
CA HIS A 25 7.90 -9.07 2.04
C HIS A 25 6.63 -8.67 2.80
N GLU A 26 5.80 -7.80 2.21
CA GLU A 26 4.52 -7.42 2.79
C GLU A 26 3.61 -8.65 2.98
N ILE A 27 3.52 -9.52 1.98
CA ILE A 27 2.73 -10.76 2.05
C ILE A 27 3.22 -11.64 3.20
N ALA A 28 4.54 -11.82 3.34
CA ALA A 28 5.11 -12.60 4.43
C ALA A 28 4.71 -12.05 5.81
N TRP A 29 4.82 -10.73 6.01
CA TRP A 29 4.41 -10.11 7.28
C TRP A 29 2.90 -10.18 7.53
N ARG A 30 2.09 -10.08 6.47
CA ARG A 30 0.63 -10.29 6.57
C ARG A 30 0.29 -11.71 7.02
N GLN A 31 1.00 -12.72 6.55
CA GLN A 31 0.78 -14.11 6.99
C GLN A 31 1.15 -14.33 8.46
N VAL A 32 2.15 -13.60 8.97
CA VAL A 32 2.51 -13.63 10.40
C VAL A 32 1.45 -12.94 11.27
N LEU A 33 0.89 -11.83 10.80
CA LEU A 33 -0.03 -11.00 11.58
C LEU A 33 -1.49 -11.41 11.46
N TYR A 34 -1.90 -11.91 10.30
CA TYR A 34 -3.28 -12.20 9.97
C TYR A 34 -3.44 -13.71 9.84
N LYS A 35 -4.29 -14.29 10.70
CA LYS A 35 -4.78 -15.65 10.43
C LYS A 35 -5.73 -15.53 9.25
N ILE A 36 -5.25 -15.88 8.06
CA ILE A 36 -6.11 -16.13 6.90
C ILE A 36 -6.95 -17.35 7.27
N THR A 37 -8.18 -17.14 7.72
CA THR A 37 -9.14 -18.23 7.85
C THR A 37 -9.50 -18.66 6.44
N THR A 38 -8.90 -19.74 5.96
CA THR A 38 -9.18 -20.39 4.67
C THR A 38 -10.57 -21.04 4.63
N ALA A 39 -11.58 -20.44 5.26
CA ALA A 39 -12.95 -20.85 5.07
C ALA A 39 -13.36 -20.38 3.66
N PRO A 40 -13.69 -21.29 2.74
CA PRO A 40 -14.04 -20.91 1.38
C PRO A 40 -15.32 -20.05 1.45
N THR A 41 -15.19 -18.75 1.24
CA THR A 41 -16.34 -17.89 0.96
C THR A 41 -16.98 -18.41 -0.32
N ARG A 42 -18.16 -19.02 -0.17
CA ARG A 42 -19.03 -19.31 -1.30
C ARG A 42 -19.34 -17.95 -1.96
N SER A 43 -18.90 -17.79 -3.19
CA SER A 43 -18.92 -16.56 -4.00
C SER A 43 -17.71 -15.64 -3.77
N GLY A 44 -16.86 -15.58 -4.80
CA GLY A 44 -15.57 -14.89 -4.80
C GLY A 44 -15.66 -13.37 -4.87
N CYS A 45 -16.37 -12.73 -3.93
CA CYS A 45 -16.44 -11.28 -3.83
C CYS A 45 -16.35 -10.72 -2.41
N ASP A 46 -16.37 -11.56 -1.38
CA ASP A 46 -16.25 -11.10 0.00
C ASP A 46 -14.79 -11.13 0.46
N PRO A 47 -14.22 -10.01 0.95
CA PRO A 47 -12.88 -10.00 1.52
C PRO A 47 -12.85 -10.94 2.74
N GLU A 48 -11.83 -11.80 2.78
CA GLU A 48 -11.63 -12.73 3.89
C GLU A 48 -11.56 -11.94 5.22
N PRO A 49 -12.24 -12.41 6.29
CA PRO A 49 -12.22 -11.70 7.57
C PRO A 49 -10.78 -11.64 8.11
N ILE A 50 -10.29 -10.41 8.33
CA ILE A 50 -8.95 -10.16 8.87
C ILE A 50 -8.99 -10.40 10.38
N VAL A 51 -8.47 -11.55 10.83
CA VAL A 51 -8.24 -11.81 12.25
C VAL A 51 -6.84 -11.31 12.62
N ILE A 52 -6.80 -10.21 13.35
CA ILE A 52 -5.55 -9.52 13.74
C ILE A 52 -4.93 -10.19 14.96
N SER A 53 -3.67 -10.63 14.84
CA SER A 53 -2.85 -11.02 15.98
C SER A 53 -2.40 -9.76 16.76
N TYR A 54 -2.65 -9.76 18.07
CA TYR A 54 -2.32 -8.64 18.96
C TYR A 54 -0.94 -8.75 19.63
N ASP A 55 -0.30 -9.91 19.51
CA ASP A 55 0.86 -10.26 20.33
C ASP A 55 2.20 -10.11 19.59
N ASN A 56 2.24 -9.42 18.44
CA ASN A 56 3.46 -9.26 17.64
C ASN A 56 3.68 -7.82 17.13
N PRO A 57 4.06 -6.87 18.02
CA PRO A 57 4.30 -5.48 17.65
C PRO A 57 5.45 -5.31 16.64
N ALA A 58 6.47 -6.17 16.69
CA ALA A 58 7.59 -6.14 15.75
C ALA A 58 7.13 -6.44 14.31
N ALA A 59 6.28 -7.45 14.12
CA ALA A 59 5.73 -7.76 12.81
C ALA A 59 4.83 -6.64 12.28
N ARG A 60 4.07 -5.93 13.14
CA ARG A 60 3.25 -4.77 12.74
C ARG A 60 4.11 -3.63 12.23
N LEU A 61 5.18 -3.31 12.95
CA LEU A 61 6.13 -2.27 12.53
C LEU A 61 6.80 -2.65 11.21
N ALA A 62 7.23 -3.90 11.05
CA ALA A 62 7.84 -4.37 9.81
C ALA A 62 6.86 -4.33 8.61
N LEU A 63 5.60 -4.70 8.83
CA LEU A 63 4.54 -4.57 7.83
C LEU A 63 4.31 -3.11 7.43
N TYR A 64 4.25 -2.21 8.40
CA TYR A 64 4.14 -0.77 8.16
C TYR A 64 5.34 -0.24 7.36
N GLN A 65 6.56 -0.59 7.74
CA GLN A 65 7.78 -0.16 7.05
C GLN A 65 7.82 -0.64 5.60
N ALA A 66 7.52 -1.91 5.34
CA ALA A 66 7.46 -2.45 3.99
C ALA A 66 6.44 -1.68 3.11
N ARG A 67 5.26 -1.38 3.66
CA ARG A 67 4.23 -0.60 2.96
C ARG A 67 4.64 0.85 2.74
N ARG A 68 5.36 1.45 3.71
CA ARG A 68 5.91 2.80 3.59
C ARG A 68 6.95 2.87 2.46
N ASP A 69 7.80 1.86 2.33
CA ASP A 69 8.81 1.81 1.27
C ASP A 69 8.15 1.66 -0.11
N ILE A 70 7.11 0.82 -0.22
CA ILE A 70 6.31 0.70 -1.46
C ILE A 70 5.72 2.05 -1.86
N VAL A 71 5.06 2.76 -0.95
CA VAL A 71 4.43 4.05 -1.29
C VAL A 71 5.46 5.11 -1.65
N GLN A 72 6.66 5.09 -1.05
CA GLN A 72 7.76 5.97 -1.46
C GLN A 72 8.25 5.69 -2.89
N LEU A 73 8.32 4.42 -3.29
CA LEU A 73 8.62 4.07 -4.68
C LEU A 73 7.51 4.54 -5.63
N TYR A 74 6.24 4.51 -5.20
CA TYR A 74 5.13 5.03 -6.00
C TYR A 74 5.24 6.55 -6.21
N VAL A 75 5.67 7.31 -5.19
CA VAL A 75 5.97 8.75 -5.34
C VAL A 75 7.07 8.98 -6.38
N LYS A 76 8.19 8.24 -6.30
CA LYS A 76 9.30 8.37 -7.26
C LYS A 76 8.86 8.02 -8.68
N MET A 77 8.07 6.95 -8.84
CA MET A 77 7.50 6.56 -10.13
C MET A 77 6.57 7.64 -10.69
N HIS A 78 5.71 8.24 -9.86
CA HIS A 78 4.84 9.35 -10.26
C HIS A 78 5.65 10.57 -10.74
N GLN A 79 6.71 10.96 -10.01
CA GLN A 79 7.60 12.06 -10.41
C GLN A 79 8.25 11.82 -11.78
N ILE A 80 8.67 10.58 -12.06
CA ILE A 80 9.22 10.20 -13.36
C ILE A 80 8.16 10.35 -14.46
N LEU A 81 6.93 9.89 -14.23
CA LEU A 81 5.85 10.00 -15.22
C LEU A 81 5.52 11.45 -15.57
N ILE A 82 5.53 12.36 -14.59
CA ILE A 82 5.38 13.80 -14.82
C ILE A 82 6.52 14.32 -15.70
N GLY A 83 7.77 13.96 -15.36
CA GLY A 83 8.94 14.38 -16.13
C GLY A 83 8.89 13.94 -17.60
N ILE A 84 8.43 12.71 -17.85
CA ILE A 84 8.29 12.16 -19.22
C ILE A 84 7.12 12.85 -19.95
N LYS A 85 6.02 13.19 -19.29
CA LYS A 85 4.90 13.92 -19.91
C LYS A 85 5.35 15.32 -20.38
N ALA A 86 6.17 16.00 -19.60
CA ALA A 86 6.67 17.34 -19.93
C ALA A 86 7.57 17.37 -21.17
N SER A 87 8.15 16.24 -21.60
CA SER A 87 9.09 16.19 -22.72
C SER A 87 8.44 16.15 -24.11
N ASN A 88 7.10 16.18 -24.23
CA ASN A 88 6.32 16.30 -25.48
C ASN A 88 6.66 15.27 -26.60
N GLU A 89 7.19 14.09 -26.26
CA GLU A 89 7.44 13.04 -27.25
C GLU A 89 6.13 12.27 -27.60
N PRO A 90 5.76 12.13 -28.89
CA PRO A 90 4.51 11.45 -29.26
C PRO A 90 4.41 9.98 -28.79
N SER A 91 5.55 9.27 -28.78
CA SER A 91 5.64 7.86 -28.35
C SER A 91 5.68 7.68 -26.82
N SER A 92 5.90 8.76 -26.06
CA SER A 92 5.89 8.71 -24.60
C SER A 92 4.45 8.79 -24.04
N SER A 93 3.53 9.39 -24.78
CA SER A 93 2.13 9.59 -24.38
C SER A 93 1.38 8.29 -24.02
N VAL A 94 1.46 7.25 -24.87
CA VAL A 94 0.74 5.98 -24.65
C VAL A 94 1.33 5.20 -23.47
N MET A 95 2.67 5.09 -23.41
CA MET A 95 3.35 4.37 -22.33
C MET A 95 3.13 5.05 -20.97
N VAL A 96 3.20 6.38 -20.91
CA VAL A 96 2.95 7.15 -19.69
C VAL A 96 1.49 6.98 -19.26
N TYR A 97 0.55 6.99 -20.19
CA TYR A 97 -0.87 6.75 -19.90
C TYR A 97 -1.10 5.37 -19.26
N ASP A 98 -0.55 4.31 -19.84
CA ASP A 98 -0.72 2.95 -19.32
C ASP A 98 -0.07 2.77 -17.93
N GLN A 99 1.14 3.31 -17.74
CA GLN A 99 1.85 3.25 -16.45
C GLN A 99 1.13 4.05 -15.37
N ARG A 100 0.60 5.23 -15.71
CA ARG A 100 -0.22 6.06 -14.84
C ARG A 100 -1.49 5.33 -14.43
N ARG A 101 -2.22 4.76 -15.39
CA ARG A 101 -3.42 3.96 -15.11
C ARG A 101 -3.11 2.78 -14.21
N SER A 102 -1.98 2.11 -14.42
CA SER A 102 -1.52 1.02 -13.55
C SER A 102 -1.29 1.48 -12.11
N LEU A 103 -0.59 2.61 -11.90
CA LEU A 103 -0.35 3.18 -10.58
C LEU A 103 -1.63 3.64 -9.88
N ILE A 104 -2.57 4.26 -10.61
CA ILE A 104 -3.90 4.62 -10.08
C ILE A 104 -4.58 3.37 -9.53
N ASN A 105 -4.69 2.33 -10.36
CA ASN A 105 -5.33 1.07 -9.95
C ASN A 105 -4.61 0.42 -8.75
N ALA A 106 -3.29 0.50 -8.71
CA ALA A 106 -2.51 -0.01 -7.59
C ALA A 106 -2.82 0.77 -6.29
N CYS A 107 -2.83 2.11 -6.35
CA CYS A 107 -3.20 2.96 -5.22
C CYS A 107 -4.63 2.67 -4.75
N SER A 108 -5.61 2.57 -5.66
CA SER A 108 -7.01 2.27 -5.27
C SER A 108 -7.14 0.91 -4.57
N ARG A 109 -6.44 -0.12 -5.06
CA ARG A 109 -6.42 -1.44 -4.38
C ARG A 109 -5.76 -1.37 -3.00
N ARG A 110 -4.68 -0.60 -2.87
CA ARG A 110 -3.96 -0.43 -1.59
C ARG A 110 -4.81 0.33 -0.57
N ILE A 111 -5.45 1.42 -0.98
CA ILE A 111 -6.37 2.20 -0.14
C ILE A 111 -7.49 1.31 0.38
N ARG A 112 -8.19 0.59 -0.50
CA ARG A 112 -9.30 -0.29 -0.11
C ARG A 112 -8.86 -1.33 0.93
N ARG A 113 -7.73 -2.01 0.70
CA ARG A 113 -7.21 -3.00 1.65
C ARG A 113 -6.85 -2.39 3.01
N LEU A 114 -6.27 -1.20 3.01
CA LEU A 114 -5.92 -0.47 4.23
C LEU A 114 -7.18 0.00 4.97
N GLU A 115 -8.23 0.42 4.27
CA GLU A 115 -9.52 0.79 4.87
C GLU A 115 -10.20 -0.42 5.53
N GLU A 116 -10.21 -1.58 4.85
CA GLU A 116 -10.69 -2.85 5.41
C GLU A 116 -9.90 -3.25 6.67
N GLU A 117 -8.57 -3.10 6.62
CA GLU A 117 -7.69 -3.38 7.76
C GLU A 117 -7.91 -2.39 8.91
N HIS A 118 -8.03 -1.09 8.62
CA HIS A 118 -8.34 -0.05 9.59
C HIS A 118 -9.65 -0.36 10.32
N GLU A 119 -10.71 -0.72 9.60
CA GLU A 119 -11.99 -1.09 10.18
C GLU A 119 -11.87 -2.32 11.09
N ALA A 120 -11.07 -3.31 10.71
CA ALA A 120 -10.80 -4.49 11.54
C ALA A 120 -10.07 -4.12 12.84
N TYR A 121 -9.06 -3.24 12.78
CA TYR A 121 -8.37 -2.74 13.97
C TYR A 121 -9.31 -1.96 14.89
N VAL A 122 -10.17 -1.11 14.33
CA VAL A 122 -11.15 -0.33 15.11
C VAL A 122 -12.18 -1.25 15.78
N LYS A 123 -12.78 -2.20 15.05
CA LYS A 123 -13.75 -3.16 15.62
C LYS A 123 -13.13 -4.01 16.72
N GLY A 124 -11.88 -4.43 16.54
CA GLY A 124 -11.13 -5.20 17.54
C GLY A 124 -10.86 -4.46 18.86
N GLN A 125 -11.01 -3.13 18.91
CA GLN A 125 -10.91 -2.36 20.16
C GLN A 125 -12.11 -2.53 21.09
N TYR A 126 -13.27 -2.89 20.53
CA TYR A 126 -14.56 -2.83 21.23
C TYR A 126 -15.24 -4.20 21.40
N SER A 127 -14.58 -5.32 21.06
CA SER A 127 -15.15 -6.65 21.30
C SER A 127 -15.18 -6.98 22.79
N GLU A 128 -16.33 -7.45 23.27
CA GLU A 128 -16.68 -7.64 24.69
C GLU A 128 -15.80 -8.65 25.46
N GLU A 129 -14.95 -9.44 24.80
CA GLU A 129 -14.06 -10.42 25.45
C GLU A 129 -12.71 -9.87 25.92
N THR A 130 -12.50 -8.56 25.82
CA THR A 130 -11.14 -8.01 25.95
C THR A 130 -11.02 -7.07 27.14
N ILE A 131 -10.80 -7.66 28.32
CA ILE A 131 -10.04 -7.01 29.40
C ILE A 131 -8.63 -6.74 28.85
N ILE A 132 -8.48 -5.63 28.13
CA ILE A 132 -7.23 -5.24 27.47
C ILE A 132 -6.39 -4.47 28.47
N MET A 133 -5.31 -5.11 28.93
CA MET A 133 -4.12 -4.44 29.46
C MET A 133 -3.76 -3.25 28.57
N GLU A 134 -3.61 -2.08 29.18
CA GLU A 134 -3.42 -0.77 28.55
C GLU A 134 -2.40 -0.74 27.40
N GLU A 135 -1.34 -1.57 27.48
CA GLU A 135 -0.30 -1.73 26.45
C GLU A 135 -0.83 -2.20 25.09
N ARG A 136 -1.78 -3.13 25.08
CA ARG A 136 -2.40 -3.65 23.83
C ARG A 136 -3.26 -2.58 23.16
N LYS A 137 -3.90 -1.71 23.95
CA LYS A 137 -4.67 -0.56 23.43
C LYS A 137 -3.75 0.45 22.77
N VAL A 138 -2.60 0.76 23.39
CA VAL A 138 -1.58 1.67 22.84
C VAL A 138 -1.03 1.13 21.51
N ALA A 139 -0.59 -0.12 21.47
CA ALA A 139 -0.06 -0.73 20.25
C ALA A 139 -1.08 -0.80 19.10
N ASN A 140 -2.37 -0.93 19.40
CA ASN A 140 -3.41 -0.89 18.39
C ASN A 140 -3.71 0.54 17.90
N MET A 141 -3.72 1.54 18.78
CA MET A 141 -3.90 2.93 18.39
C MET A 141 -2.74 3.41 17.51
N GLU A 142 -1.53 2.95 17.80
CA GLU A 142 -0.35 3.20 16.96
C GLU A 142 -0.50 2.57 15.57
N ALA A 143 -0.91 1.30 15.49
CA ALA A 143 -1.18 0.62 14.22
C ALA A 143 -2.29 1.31 13.40
N ILE A 144 -3.35 1.80 14.05
CA ILE A 144 -4.40 2.61 13.41
C ILE A 144 -3.80 3.87 12.78
N GLY A 145 -3.00 4.63 13.56
CA GLY A 145 -2.35 5.84 13.06
C GLY A 145 -1.40 5.58 11.89
N TRP A 146 -0.70 4.44 11.89
CA TRP A 146 0.12 4.01 10.77
C TRP A 146 -0.69 3.72 9.50
N ILE A 147 -1.84 3.05 9.65
CA ILE A 147 -2.73 2.75 8.52
C ILE A 147 -3.32 4.04 7.93
N ASP A 148 -3.82 4.95 8.77
CA ASP A 148 -4.34 6.25 8.33
C ASP A 148 -3.30 7.06 7.56
N HIS A 149 -2.07 7.08 8.07
CA HIS A 149 -0.96 7.73 7.40
C HIS A 149 -0.70 7.12 6.00
N LEU A 150 -0.67 5.79 5.88
CA LEU A 150 -0.50 5.13 4.58
C LEU A 150 -1.66 5.43 3.62
N ILE A 151 -2.89 5.41 4.09
CA ILE A 151 -4.08 5.77 3.30
C ILE A 151 -3.93 7.20 2.76
N GLY A 152 -3.52 8.14 3.62
CA GLY A 152 -3.26 9.53 3.23
C GLY A 152 -2.23 9.65 2.11
N LEU A 153 -1.10 8.94 2.23
CA LEU A 153 -0.05 8.95 1.20
C LEU A 153 -0.54 8.37 -0.13
N TYR A 154 -1.23 7.23 -0.12
CA TYR A 154 -1.77 6.64 -1.34
C TYR A 154 -2.85 7.50 -1.99
N ARG A 155 -3.72 8.15 -1.20
CA ARG A 155 -4.73 9.07 -1.71
C ARG A 155 -4.11 10.30 -2.36
N GLY A 156 -3.04 10.85 -1.77
CA GLY A 156 -2.27 11.94 -2.36
C GLY A 156 -1.75 11.58 -3.75
N ILE A 157 -1.02 10.46 -3.85
CA ILE A 157 -0.50 9.97 -5.14
C ILE A 157 -1.64 9.69 -6.13
N HIS A 158 -2.74 9.08 -5.67
CA HIS A 158 -3.89 8.79 -6.51
C HIS A 158 -4.53 10.05 -7.09
N HIS A 159 -4.70 11.11 -6.29
CA HIS A 159 -5.24 12.38 -6.76
C HIS A 159 -4.27 13.09 -7.72
N ASP A 160 -2.99 13.17 -7.38
CA ASP A 160 -1.98 13.80 -8.25
C ASP A 160 -1.88 13.05 -9.60
N LEU A 161 -1.99 11.72 -9.57
CA LEU A 161 -2.10 10.89 -10.75
C LEU A 161 -3.44 11.02 -11.47
N LEU A 162 -4.51 11.56 -10.92
CA LEU A 162 -5.74 11.83 -11.66
C LEU A 162 -5.74 13.23 -12.29
N ASP A 163 -5.08 14.19 -11.65
CA ASP A 163 -4.99 15.58 -12.10
C ASP A 163 -3.93 15.80 -13.19
N CYS A 164 -2.91 14.93 -13.26
CA CYS A 164 -1.86 14.96 -14.29
C CYS A 164 -2.36 14.65 -15.71
#